data_AF-A0A9W8ZX12-F1
#
_entry.id   AF-A0A9W8ZX12-F1
#
_cell.length_a   1.000
_cell.length_b   1.000
_cell.length_c   1.000
_cell.angle_alpha   90.00
_cell.angle_beta   90.00
_cell.angle_gamma   90.00
#
_symmetry.space_group_name_H-M   'P 1'
#
loop_
_entity.id
_entity.type
_entity.pdbx_description
1 polymer ?
#
loop_
_entity_poly.entity_id
_entity_poly.type
_entity_poly.pdbx_seq_one_letter_code
_entity_poly.pdbx_strand_id
1 'polypeptide(L)'
;MDRCKALAQGDHAWVLNHLPHTYWTFDVYFQAYIPQAIFKERFQNDSEMRLMRGSVQEELEPLSSLETAKDCAQVFYDVVQCHHWAWKYPKILHRDISQGNIMVREKDGKKYGVLNDWDLSSWINEQRDGPTSKFRTGTKPYMAHEQHSYGWQGPHRFRHDLESLFYVILLLACLYPSTSAKYTAPMSFAQDFGYEEWHMQNDSFLWTPPVLPFFLGFTVWLINLQRALGYGFFALREHWDFLRLDKQFKSFDQDTLDNYLSYETVVSIMHRFREEELKTRGSEWQEILLRPQPFELL
;
A
#
# COMPACT_ATOMS: atom_id res chain seq x y z
N MET A 1 -1.90 11.36 -13.18
CA MET A 1 -2.51 10.26 -13.98
C MET A 1 -2.17 10.30 -15.46
N ASP A 2 -2.10 11.46 -16.12
CA ASP A 2 -1.86 11.52 -17.57
C ASP A 2 -0.55 10.87 -18.02
N ARG A 3 0.54 11.00 -17.24
CA ARG A 3 1.80 10.29 -17.51
C ARG A 3 1.63 8.77 -17.47
N CYS A 4 0.85 8.24 -16.54
CA CYS A 4 0.55 6.81 -16.49
C CYS A 4 -0.23 6.38 -17.74
N LYS A 5 -1.27 7.14 -18.12
CA LYS A 5 -2.04 6.85 -19.34
C LYS A 5 -1.16 6.87 -20.60
N ALA A 6 -0.23 7.82 -20.70
CA ALA A 6 0.68 7.94 -21.82
C ALA A 6 1.67 6.75 -21.92
N LEU A 7 2.13 6.20 -20.79
CA LEU A 7 3.07 5.08 -20.77
C LEU A 7 2.38 3.70 -20.83
N ALA A 8 1.09 3.60 -20.50
CA ALA A 8 0.33 2.36 -20.51
C ALA A 8 -0.11 1.96 -21.93
N GLN A 9 0.85 1.62 -22.78
CA GLN A 9 0.66 1.20 -24.17
C GLN A 9 1.31 -0.17 -24.43
N GLY A 10 0.95 -0.82 -25.54
CA GLY A 10 1.50 -2.12 -25.92
C GLY A 10 1.32 -3.16 -24.81
N ASP A 11 2.42 -3.80 -24.40
CA ASP A 11 2.46 -4.81 -23.34
C ASP A 11 2.04 -4.27 -21.95
N HIS A 12 1.95 -2.95 -21.79
CA HIS A 12 1.50 -2.29 -20.55
C HIS A 12 0.05 -1.81 -20.59
N ALA A 13 -0.67 -2.02 -21.70
CA ALA A 13 -2.05 -1.55 -21.84
C ALA A 13 -3.01 -2.15 -20.79
N TRP A 14 -2.66 -3.31 -20.21
CA TRP A 14 -3.46 -3.95 -19.16
C TRP A 14 -3.65 -3.04 -17.94
N VAL A 15 -2.67 -2.19 -17.63
CA VAL A 15 -2.66 -1.30 -16.44
C VAL A 15 -3.79 -0.28 -16.47
N LEU A 16 -4.28 0.09 -17.65
CA LEU A 16 -5.44 0.99 -17.79
C LEU A 16 -6.71 0.41 -17.14
N ASN A 17 -6.77 -0.91 -16.93
CA ASN A 17 -7.86 -1.53 -16.17
C ASN A 17 -7.71 -1.42 -14.64
N HIS A 18 -6.58 -0.91 -14.15
CA HIS A 18 -6.22 -0.87 -12.73
C HIS A 18 -5.89 0.53 -12.21
N LEU A 19 -5.96 1.54 -13.09
CA LEU A 19 -5.85 2.97 -12.75
C LEU A 19 -7.22 3.65 -12.92
N PRO A 20 -7.54 4.68 -12.11
CA PRO A 20 -8.78 5.42 -12.24
C PRO A 20 -8.81 6.23 -13.54
N HIS A 21 -9.98 6.28 -14.18
CA HIS A 21 -10.27 7.07 -15.36
C HIS A 21 -10.78 8.43 -14.90
N THR A 22 -9.86 9.39 -14.83
CA THR A 22 -10.21 10.79 -14.66
C THR A 22 -10.72 11.36 -15.99
N TYR A 23 -11.96 11.85 -15.99
CA TYR A 23 -12.57 12.53 -17.14
C TYR A 23 -12.22 14.02 -17.17
N TRP A 24 -12.16 14.65 -15.99
CA TRP A 24 -11.93 16.08 -15.87
C TRP A 24 -11.23 16.43 -14.56
N THR A 25 -10.36 17.43 -14.58
CA THR A 25 -9.75 18.03 -13.40
C THR A 25 -9.92 19.55 -13.47
N PHE A 26 -10.12 20.18 -12.32
CA PHE A 26 -10.26 21.63 -12.23
C PHE A 26 -9.69 22.14 -10.91
N ASP A 27 -9.17 23.37 -10.96
CA ASP A 27 -8.68 24.05 -9.77
C ASP A 27 -9.76 25.00 -9.26
N VAL A 28 -10.04 24.93 -7.96
CA VAL A 28 -10.97 25.82 -7.28
C VAL A 28 -10.18 26.98 -6.70
N TYR A 29 -10.25 28.12 -7.39
CA TYR A 29 -9.65 29.37 -6.95
C TYR A 29 -10.62 30.09 -5.99
N PHE A 30 -10.41 29.91 -4.70
CA PHE A 30 -11.18 30.66 -3.71
C PHE A 30 -10.68 32.12 -3.64
N GLN A 31 -11.58 33.10 -3.75
CA GLN A 31 -11.28 34.53 -3.56
C GLN A 31 -11.25 34.92 -2.07
N ALA A 32 -10.76 36.15 -1.78
CA ALA A 32 -10.27 36.75 -0.52
C ALA A 32 -10.96 36.47 0.85
N TYR A 33 -12.04 35.68 0.93
CA TYR A 33 -12.73 35.30 2.18
C TYR A 33 -12.56 33.82 2.52
N ILE A 34 -11.41 33.24 2.17
CA ILE A 34 -11.13 31.81 2.31
C ILE A 34 -10.86 31.48 3.78
N PRO A 35 -11.39 30.36 4.32
CA PRO A 35 -10.97 29.83 5.61
C PRO A 35 -9.45 29.78 5.73
N GLN A 36 -8.71 29.34 4.72
CA GLN A 36 -7.24 29.30 4.77
C GLN A 36 -6.58 30.68 4.95
N ALA A 37 -7.11 31.73 4.31
CA ALA A 37 -6.60 33.11 4.46
C ALA A 37 -6.91 33.64 5.87
N ILE A 38 -8.13 33.39 6.36
CA ILE A 38 -8.55 33.70 7.73
C ILE A 38 -7.72 32.91 8.76
N PHE A 39 -7.43 31.63 8.51
CA PHE A 39 -6.58 30.79 9.35
C PHE A 39 -5.14 31.29 9.35
N LYS A 40 -4.60 31.70 8.20
CA LYS A 40 -3.24 32.26 8.10
C LYS A 40 -3.11 33.60 8.84
N GLU A 41 -4.10 34.49 8.68
CA GLU A 41 -4.16 35.78 9.37
C GLU A 41 -4.32 35.61 10.89
N ARG A 42 -5.16 34.66 11.32
CA ARG A 42 -5.50 34.44 12.73
C ARG A 42 -4.49 33.62 13.51
N PHE A 43 -3.73 32.75 12.86
CA PHE A 43 -2.81 31.81 13.52
C PHE A 43 -1.32 32.06 13.21
N GLN A 44 -0.95 33.12 12.47
CA GLN A 44 0.44 33.58 12.21
C GLN A 44 1.46 32.46 11.96
N ASN A 45 1.04 31.39 11.29
CA ASN A 45 1.90 30.24 11.05
C ASN A 45 2.38 30.21 9.60
N ASP A 46 3.54 29.60 9.44
CA ASP A 46 4.28 29.25 8.22
C ASP A 46 3.50 28.21 7.37
N SER A 47 2.19 28.41 7.26
CA SER A 47 1.20 27.52 6.67
C SER A 47 1.23 27.67 5.16
N GLU A 48 1.58 26.58 4.47
CA GLU A 48 1.48 26.49 3.03
C GLU A 48 0.03 26.70 2.57
N MET A 49 -0.17 27.61 1.61
CA MET A 49 -1.48 27.78 0.99
C MET A 49 -1.73 26.60 0.07
N ARG A 50 -2.87 25.91 0.24
CA ARG A 50 -3.22 24.74 -0.55
C ARG A 50 -4.33 25.10 -1.52
N LEU A 51 -4.06 24.91 -2.81
CA LEU A 51 -5.07 24.98 -3.85
C LEU A 51 -5.99 23.76 -3.71
N MET A 52 -7.30 23.97 -3.74
CA MET A 52 -8.23 22.85 -3.84
C MET A 52 -8.33 22.43 -5.30
N ARG A 53 -8.08 21.16 -5.58
CA ARG A 53 -8.28 20.56 -6.89
C ARG A 53 -9.49 19.63 -6.81
N GLY A 54 -10.43 19.82 -7.72
CA GLY A 54 -11.54 18.89 -7.96
C GLY A 54 -11.23 17.98 -9.13
N SER A 55 -11.78 16.76 -9.12
CA SER A 55 -11.76 15.88 -10.28
C SER A 55 -13.09 15.15 -10.45
N VAL A 56 -13.43 14.85 -11.71
CA VAL A 56 -14.53 13.98 -12.10
C VAL A 56 -13.91 12.70 -12.63
N GLN A 57 -14.25 11.59 -11.98
CA GLN A 57 -13.71 10.26 -12.27
C GLN A 57 -14.85 9.32 -12.61
N GLU A 58 -14.51 8.18 -13.20
CA GLU A 58 -15.47 7.08 -13.32
C GLU A 58 -16.00 6.64 -11.94
N GLU A 59 -17.20 6.07 -11.95
CA GLU A 59 -17.73 5.41 -10.77
C GLU A 59 -17.05 4.05 -10.62
N LEU A 60 -16.43 3.83 -9.47
CA LEU A 60 -15.81 2.57 -9.07
C LEU A 60 -16.53 2.02 -7.84
N GLU A 61 -16.58 0.71 -7.73
CA GLU A 61 -17.20 0.06 -6.58
C GLU A 61 -16.20 -0.09 -5.43
N PRO A 62 -16.64 0.04 -4.17
CA PRO A 62 -15.79 -0.25 -3.02
C PRO A 62 -15.47 -1.75 -2.90
N LEU A 63 -14.41 -2.11 -2.17
CA LEU A 63 -14.11 -3.51 -1.81
C LEU A 63 -15.32 -4.27 -1.23
N SER A 64 -16.24 -3.55 -0.59
CA SER A 64 -17.47 -4.13 -0.01
C SER A 64 -18.44 -4.70 -1.04
N SER A 65 -18.28 -4.43 -2.34
CA SER A 65 -19.08 -5.06 -3.39
C SER A 65 -18.62 -6.49 -3.73
N LEU A 66 -17.43 -6.90 -3.27
CA LEU A 66 -16.91 -8.23 -3.55
C LEU A 66 -17.64 -9.29 -2.73
N GLU A 67 -18.08 -10.37 -3.36
CA GLU A 67 -18.86 -11.43 -2.70
C GLU A 67 -18.01 -12.65 -2.35
N THR A 68 -16.85 -12.81 -3.01
CA THR A 68 -16.00 -13.99 -2.84
C THR A 68 -14.60 -13.61 -2.38
N ALA A 69 -14.01 -14.45 -1.53
CA ALA A 69 -12.64 -14.28 -1.08
C ALA A 69 -11.64 -14.33 -2.24
N LYS A 70 -11.95 -15.08 -3.31
CA LYS A 70 -11.11 -15.20 -4.51
C LYS A 70 -11.10 -13.89 -5.32
N ASP A 71 -12.26 -13.26 -5.52
CA ASP A 71 -12.31 -11.95 -6.19
C ASP A 71 -11.54 -10.90 -5.37
N CYS A 72 -11.68 -10.94 -4.05
CA CYS A 72 -10.94 -10.10 -3.12
C CYS A 72 -9.41 -10.31 -3.24
N ALA A 73 -8.98 -11.56 -3.30
CA ALA A 73 -7.57 -11.90 -3.52
C ALA A 73 -7.06 -11.39 -4.87
N GLN A 74 -7.84 -11.57 -5.95
CA GLN A 74 -7.49 -11.04 -7.27
C GLN A 74 -7.36 -9.52 -7.26
N VAL A 75 -8.25 -8.81 -6.56
CA VAL A 75 -8.19 -7.34 -6.44
C VAL A 75 -6.92 -6.89 -5.73
N PHE A 76 -6.54 -7.49 -4.61
CA PHE A 76 -5.27 -7.15 -3.94
C PHE A 76 -4.06 -7.47 -4.80
N TYR A 77 -4.08 -8.60 -5.52
CA TYR A 77 -2.99 -8.97 -6.41
C TYR A 77 -2.89 -8.04 -7.63
N ASP A 78 -4.02 -7.58 -8.17
CA ASP A 78 -4.06 -6.55 -9.22
C ASP A 78 -3.44 -5.22 -8.73
N VAL A 79 -3.69 -4.83 -7.46
CA VAL A 79 -3.09 -3.63 -6.84
C VAL A 79 -1.57 -3.73 -6.74
N VAL A 80 -1.00 -4.87 -6.32
CA VAL A 80 0.46 -5.08 -6.28
C VAL A 80 1.07 -4.87 -7.67
N GLN A 81 0.46 -5.48 -8.69
CA GLN A 81 0.98 -5.42 -10.05
C GLN A 81 0.86 -4.00 -10.63
N CYS A 82 -0.26 -3.32 -10.40
CA CYS A 82 -0.46 -1.93 -10.82
C CYS A 82 0.52 -0.98 -10.12
N HIS A 83 0.73 -1.17 -8.81
CA HIS A 83 1.66 -0.37 -8.01
C HIS A 83 3.11 -0.59 -8.46
N HIS A 84 3.53 -1.84 -8.70
CA HIS A 84 4.84 -2.15 -9.30
C HIS A 84 5.02 -1.43 -10.63
N TRP A 85 4.02 -1.49 -11.51
CA TRP A 85 4.10 -0.80 -12.79
C TRP A 85 4.27 0.71 -12.59
N ALA A 86 3.49 1.33 -11.71
CA ALA A 86 3.58 2.76 -11.41
C ALA A 86 4.94 3.17 -10.82
N TRP A 87 5.51 2.33 -9.95
CA TRP A 87 6.85 2.53 -9.41
C TRP A 87 7.93 2.36 -10.50
N LYS A 88 7.82 1.35 -11.35
CA LYS A 88 8.86 0.98 -12.31
C LYS A 88 8.95 1.93 -13.50
N TYR A 89 7.83 2.29 -14.10
CA TYR A 89 7.80 3.01 -15.38
C TYR A 89 7.61 4.53 -15.21
N PRO A 90 6.49 5.04 -14.66
CA PRO A 90 6.35 6.48 -14.41
C PRO A 90 7.16 6.97 -13.19
N LYS A 91 7.74 6.09 -12.37
CA LYS A 91 8.52 6.43 -11.16
C LYS A 91 7.69 7.13 -10.08
N ILE A 92 6.51 6.59 -9.78
CA ILE A 92 5.55 7.12 -8.81
C ILE A 92 5.44 6.20 -7.60
N LEU A 93 5.41 6.77 -6.40
CA LEU A 93 4.94 6.11 -5.18
C LEU A 93 3.53 6.59 -4.84
N HIS A 94 2.70 5.70 -4.29
CA HIS A 94 1.31 6.02 -3.96
C HIS A 94 1.21 6.81 -2.65
N ARG A 95 1.89 6.34 -1.60
CA ARG A 95 2.02 6.94 -0.25
C ARG A 95 0.76 6.94 0.62
N ASP A 96 -0.38 6.51 0.09
CA ASP A 96 -1.61 6.37 0.87
C ASP A 96 -2.43 5.14 0.45
N ILE A 97 -1.80 3.97 0.39
CA ILE A 97 -2.56 2.73 0.21
C ILE A 97 -3.41 2.50 1.46
N SER A 98 -4.73 2.42 1.26
CA SER A 98 -5.72 2.25 2.31
C SER A 98 -6.90 1.43 1.78
N GLN A 99 -7.75 0.90 2.68
CA GLN A 99 -8.95 0.18 2.26
C GLN A 99 -9.86 1.02 1.35
N GLY A 100 -9.98 2.33 1.60
CA GLY A 100 -10.83 3.23 0.81
C GLY A 100 -10.27 3.57 -0.58
N ASN A 101 -8.96 3.36 -0.77
CA ASN A 101 -8.27 3.67 -2.02
C ASN A 101 -8.09 2.44 -2.92
N ILE A 102 -8.47 1.25 -2.43
CA ILE A 102 -8.56 0.04 -3.24
C ILE A 102 -10.01 -0.12 -3.68
N MET A 103 -10.23 0.03 -4.98
CA MET A 103 -11.55 0.02 -5.60
C MET A 103 -11.68 -1.14 -6.58
N VAL A 104 -12.89 -1.39 -7.04
CA VAL A 104 -13.24 -2.48 -7.95
C VAL A 104 -13.87 -1.89 -9.20
N ARG A 105 -13.37 -2.33 -10.35
CA ARG A 105 -14.03 -2.10 -11.64
C ARG A 105 -14.56 -3.42 -12.16
N GLU A 106 -15.84 -3.46 -12.51
CA GLU A 106 -16.40 -4.56 -13.28
C GLU A 106 -16.45 -4.22 -14.77
N LYS A 107 -15.87 -5.08 -15.60
CA LYS A 107 -15.85 -4.93 -17.05
C LYS A 107 -15.91 -6.30 -17.71
N ASP A 108 -16.84 -6.48 -18.64
CA ASP A 108 -17.03 -7.73 -19.39
C ASP A 108 -17.19 -8.96 -18.47
N GLY A 109 -17.93 -8.80 -17.36
CA GLY A 109 -18.15 -9.83 -16.35
C GLY A 109 -16.90 -10.19 -15.52
N LYS A 110 -15.86 -9.36 -15.56
CA LYS A 110 -14.61 -9.55 -14.79
C LYS A 110 -14.41 -8.38 -13.84
N LYS A 111 -13.96 -8.69 -12.63
CA LYS A 111 -13.58 -7.70 -11.62
C LYS A 111 -12.08 -7.42 -11.70
N TYR A 112 -11.73 -6.14 -11.58
CA TYR A 112 -10.37 -5.64 -11.61
C TYR A 112 -10.12 -4.81 -10.36
N GLY A 113 -8.99 -5.04 -9.69
CA GLY A 113 -8.54 -4.13 -8.64
C GLY A 113 -8.03 -2.83 -9.23
N VAL A 114 -8.54 -1.70 -8.73
CA VAL A 114 -8.15 -0.35 -9.13
C VAL A 114 -7.53 0.37 -7.94
N LEU A 115 -6.28 0.81 -8.10
CA LEU A 115 -5.63 1.65 -7.10
C LEU A 115 -6.00 3.10 -7.36
N ASN A 116 -6.85 3.67 -6.50
CA ASN A 116 -7.41 5.01 -6.60
C ASN A 116 -6.73 6.00 -5.64
N ASP A 117 -7.05 7.28 -5.79
CA ASP A 117 -6.58 8.39 -4.93
C ASP A 117 -5.05 8.56 -4.89
N TRP A 118 -4.54 9.14 -5.98
CA TRP A 118 -3.12 9.42 -6.14
C TRP A 118 -2.74 10.84 -5.68
N ASP A 119 -3.57 11.52 -4.89
CA ASP A 119 -3.34 12.93 -4.53
C ASP A 119 -2.15 13.11 -3.59
N LEU A 120 -1.80 12.09 -2.81
CA LEU A 120 -0.61 12.06 -1.94
C LEU A 120 0.63 11.47 -2.63
N SER A 121 0.50 11.04 -3.89
CA SER A 121 1.58 10.40 -4.65
C SER A 121 2.78 11.34 -4.86
N SER A 122 3.95 10.75 -5.08
CA SER A 122 5.17 11.52 -5.35
C SER A 122 6.04 10.85 -6.40
N TRP A 123 6.78 11.65 -7.16
CA TRP A 123 7.82 11.14 -8.03
C TRP A 123 9.07 10.75 -7.24
N ILE A 124 9.62 9.57 -7.49
CA ILE A 124 10.82 9.06 -6.80
C ILE A 124 12.00 10.03 -6.96
N ASN A 125 12.14 10.65 -8.13
CA ASN A 125 13.26 11.54 -8.45
C ASN A 125 13.11 12.95 -7.85
N GLU A 126 11.93 13.32 -7.37
CA GLU A 126 11.61 14.65 -6.83
C GLU A 126 11.48 14.65 -5.30
N GLN A 127 11.67 13.50 -4.63
CA GLN A 127 11.67 13.40 -3.17
C GLN A 127 12.85 14.11 -2.47
N ARG A 128 13.76 14.75 -3.23
CA ARG A 128 14.94 15.42 -2.67
C ARG A 128 14.63 16.66 -1.84
N ASP A 129 13.44 17.24 -1.98
CA ASP A 129 13.03 18.44 -1.25
C ASP A 129 12.29 18.15 0.07
N GLY A 130 12.36 16.91 0.57
CA GLY A 130 11.65 16.48 1.77
C GLY A 130 10.14 16.33 1.54
N PRO A 131 9.36 15.94 2.56
CA PRO A 131 7.92 15.84 2.41
C PRO A 131 7.33 17.21 2.08
N THR A 132 6.55 17.30 0.99
CA THR A 132 5.79 18.49 0.54
C THR A 132 4.74 18.99 1.55
N SER A 133 4.72 18.41 2.74
CA SER A 133 3.82 18.70 3.84
C SER A 133 4.60 18.43 5.13
N LYS A 134 4.74 19.45 5.99
CA LYS A 134 5.25 19.30 7.36
C LYS A 134 4.41 18.31 8.21
N PHE A 135 3.26 17.86 7.71
CA PHE A 135 2.32 16.96 8.37
C PHE A 135 2.42 15.54 7.82
N ARG A 136 2.42 14.57 8.74
CA ARG A 136 2.32 13.12 8.47
C ARG A 136 1.11 12.84 7.59
N THR A 137 1.36 12.41 6.35
CA THR A 137 0.31 11.98 5.41
C THR A 137 0.24 10.46 5.42
N GLY A 138 -0.97 9.91 5.54
CA GLY A 138 -1.22 8.47 5.57
C GLY A 138 -2.35 8.12 6.53
N THR A 139 -3.15 7.13 6.16
CA THR A 139 -4.22 6.61 7.03
C THR A 139 -3.62 5.77 8.16
N LYS A 140 -3.62 6.29 9.40
CA LYS A 140 -2.92 5.74 10.59
C LYS A 140 -2.87 4.20 10.71
N PRO A 141 -3.96 3.43 10.58
CA PRO A 141 -3.90 1.97 10.70
C PRO A 141 -3.09 1.26 9.61
N TYR A 142 -2.86 1.90 8.46
CA TYR A 142 -2.13 1.33 7.32
C TYR A 142 -0.74 1.95 7.12
N MET A 143 -0.36 2.90 7.96
CA MET A 143 0.95 3.56 7.88
C MET A 143 2.08 2.57 8.20
N ALA A 144 3.17 2.60 7.44
CA ALA A 144 4.31 1.70 7.59
C ALA A 144 5.02 1.89 8.94
N HIS A 145 5.64 0.82 9.44
CA HIS A 145 6.30 0.72 10.75
C HIS A 145 7.21 1.92 11.08
N GLU A 146 8.09 2.31 10.16
CA GLU A 146 9.04 3.40 10.42
C GLU A 146 8.40 4.78 10.46
N GLN A 147 7.25 4.95 9.78
CA GLN A 147 6.54 6.23 9.66
C GLN A 147 5.80 6.61 10.96
N HIS A 148 5.60 5.65 11.87
CA HIS A 148 5.05 5.92 13.20
C HIS A 148 6.00 6.70 14.12
N SER A 149 7.31 6.61 13.88
CA SER A 149 8.35 7.26 14.68
C SER A 149 8.15 8.78 14.76
N TYR A 150 8.24 9.34 15.98
CA TYR A 150 8.15 10.79 16.19
C TYR A 150 9.25 11.51 15.39
N GLY A 151 8.84 12.43 14.52
CA GLY A 151 9.78 13.17 13.67
C GLY A 151 10.42 12.36 12.54
N TRP A 152 9.81 11.27 12.06
CA TRP A 152 10.30 10.57 10.87
C TRP A 152 10.43 11.52 9.67
N GLN A 153 11.63 11.60 9.10
CA GLN A 153 11.99 12.42 7.94
C GLN A 153 12.64 11.59 6.81
N GLY A 154 12.49 10.26 6.87
CA GLY A 154 13.05 9.37 5.85
C GLY A 154 12.37 9.58 4.48
N PRO A 155 13.02 9.18 3.38
CA PRO A 155 12.34 9.13 2.09
C PRO A 155 11.25 8.04 2.11
N HIS A 156 10.15 8.29 1.41
CA HIS A 156 9.16 7.25 1.18
C HIS A 156 9.72 6.21 0.21
N ARG A 157 9.40 4.93 0.45
CA ARG A 157 9.87 3.79 -0.35
C ARG A 157 8.68 2.99 -0.83
N PHE A 158 8.84 2.26 -1.93
CA PHE A 158 7.76 1.41 -2.44
C PHE A 158 7.36 0.33 -1.44
N ARG A 159 8.30 -0.15 -0.60
CA ARG A 159 7.98 -1.11 0.46
C ARG A 159 7.00 -0.56 1.50
N HIS A 160 6.93 0.76 1.70
CA HIS A 160 5.93 1.34 2.61
C HIS A 160 4.53 1.13 2.07
N ASP A 161 4.35 1.31 0.76
CA ASP A 161 3.08 1.04 0.09
C ASP A 161 2.74 -0.47 0.15
N LEU A 162 3.72 -1.36 0.00
CA LEU A 162 3.53 -2.81 0.16
C LEU A 162 3.16 -3.21 1.60
N GLU A 163 3.80 -2.58 2.59
CA GLU A 163 3.51 -2.75 4.01
C GLU A 163 2.10 -2.24 4.36
N SER A 164 1.70 -1.10 3.80
CA SER A 164 0.33 -0.60 3.90
C SER A 164 -0.69 -1.60 3.33
N LEU A 165 -0.41 -2.20 2.17
CA LEU A 165 -1.26 -3.24 1.61
C LEU A 165 -1.37 -4.47 2.53
N PHE A 166 -0.26 -4.90 3.13
CA PHE A 166 -0.28 -5.98 4.13
C PHE A 166 -1.22 -5.64 5.30
N TYR A 167 -1.13 -4.42 5.85
CA TYR A 167 -2.03 -3.99 6.93
C TYR A 167 -3.49 -3.92 6.49
N VAL A 168 -3.79 -3.50 5.26
CA VAL A 168 -5.16 -3.54 4.73
C VAL A 168 -5.70 -4.98 4.73
N ILE A 169 -4.94 -5.94 4.19
CA ILE A 169 -5.35 -7.35 4.13
C ILE A 169 -5.52 -7.92 5.53
N LEU A 170 -4.57 -7.67 6.44
CA LEU A 170 -4.58 -8.15 7.82
C LEU A 170 -5.81 -7.65 8.59
N LEU A 171 -6.09 -6.35 8.52
CA LEU A 171 -7.21 -5.74 9.24
C LEU A 171 -8.55 -6.19 8.67
N LEU A 172 -8.67 -6.28 7.34
CA LEU A 172 -9.87 -6.84 6.72
C LEU A 172 -10.11 -8.29 7.15
N ALA A 173 -9.07 -9.11 7.11
CA ALA A 173 -9.16 -10.54 7.40
C ALA A 173 -9.52 -10.85 8.87
N CYS A 174 -9.18 -9.97 9.80
CA CYS A 174 -9.33 -10.20 11.23
C CYS A 174 -10.47 -9.42 11.88
N LEU A 175 -10.90 -8.29 11.29
CA LEU A 175 -11.90 -7.40 11.89
C LEU A 175 -13.27 -7.45 11.22
N TYR A 176 -13.34 -7.99 10.00
CA TYR A 176 -14.56 -7.98 9.19
C TYR A 176 -15.01 -9.41 8.83
N PRO A 177 -16.28 -9.78 9.10
CA PRO A 177 -16.79 -11.12 8.77
C PRO A 177 -16.89 -11.38 7.27
N SER A 178 -16.96 -10.33 6.47
CA SER A 178 -16.90 -10.31 5.02
C SER A 178 -16.47 -8.91 4.56
N THR A 179 -16.18 -8.78 3.28
CA THR A 179 -15.95 -7.48 2.60
C THR A 179 -17.13 -6.51 2.74
N SER A 180 -18.36 -7.02 2.67
CA SER A 180 -19.60 -6.22 2.74
C SER A 180 -20.06 -5.89 4.16
N ALA A 181 -19.51 -6.57 5.16
CA ALA A 181 -19.88 -6.36 6.54
C ALA A 181 -19.36 -5.01 7.03
N LYS A 182 -20.16 -4.32 7.84
CA LYS A 182 -19.65 -3.21 8.65
C LYS A 182 -18.67 -3.77 9.66
N TYR A 183 -17.72 -2.95 10.10
CA TYR A 183 -16.79 -3.27 11.18
C TYR A 183 -17.54 -3.92 12.35
N THR A 184 -17.28 -5.20 12.61
CA THR A 184 -17.97 -5.95 13.68
C THR A 184 -17.13 -6.10 14.94
N ALA A 185 -15.87 -5.66 14.90
CA ALA A 185 -15.06 -5.68 16.10
C ALA A 185 -15.72 -4.75 17.14
N PRO A 186 -16.04 -5.23 18.35
CA PRO A 186 -16.31 -4.33 19.45
C PRO A 186 -15.07 -3.44 19.63
N MET A 187 -15.20 -2.28 20.26
CA MET A 187 -14.02 -1.53 20.78
C MET A 187 -13.06 -2.45 21.57
N SER A 188 -13.56 -3.59 22.04
CA SER A 188 -12.77 -4.66 22.66
C SER A 188 -11.85 -5.42 21.70
N PHE A 189 -12.09 -5.66 20.39
CA PHE A 189 -11.15 -6.48 19.58
C PHE A 189 -9.74 -5.86 19.52
N ALA A 190 -9.65 -4.54 19.35
CA ALA A 190 -8.36 -3.85 19.30
C ALA A 190 -7.62 -3.88 20.65
N GLN A 191 -8.37 -3.98 21.76
CA GLN A 191 -7.86 -4.08 23.14
C GLN A 191 -7.57 -5.55 23.54
N ASP A 192 -8.50 -6.47 23.26
CA ASP A 192 -8.50 -7.91 23.58
C ASP A 192 -7.42 -8.67 22.81
N PHE A 193 -7.08 -8.23 21.59
CA PHE A 193 -6.04 -8.84 20.77
C PHE A 193 -4.77 -7.99 20.68
N GLY A 194 -4.67 -6.90 21.46
CA GLY A 194 -3.46 -6.08 21.53
C GLY A 194 -3.08 -5.40 20.21
N TYR A 195 -4.04 -5.07 19.33
CA TYR A 195 -3.76 -4.35 18.08
C TYR A 195 -3.21 -2.95 18.35
N GLU A 196 -3.81 -2.20 19.30
CA GLU A 196 -3.30 -0.87 19.66
C GLU A 196 -1.90 -0.96 20.26
N GLU A 197 -1.66 -1.95 21.11
CA GLU A 197 -0.35 -2.20 21.71
C GLU A 197 0.68 -2.62 20.66
N TRP A 198 0.33 -3.49 19.72
CA TRP A 198 1.17 -3.90 18.60
C TRP A 198 1.47 -2.74 17.63
N HIS A 199 0.43 -1.99 17.25
CA HIS A 199 0.51 -0.84 16.35
C HIS A 199 1.31 0.32 16.96
N MET A 200 1.22 0.53 18.28
CA MET A 200 1.89 1.64 18.98
C MET A 200 3.23 1.29 19.63
N GLN A 201 3.45 0.05 20.10
CA GLN A 201 4.65 -0.36 20.84
C GLN A 201 5.66 -1.18 20.00
N ASN A 202 5.31 -1.50 18.76
CA ASN A 202 6.25 -1.51 17.62
C ASN A 202 7.51 -2.39 17.73
N ASP A 203 7.43 -3.62 18.26
CA ASP A 203 8.63 -4.48 18.34
C ASP A 203 8.42 -5.98 18.08
N SER A 204 7.21 -6.37 17.66
CA SER A 204 6.88 -7.78 17.49
C SER A 204 6.04 -7.97 16.23
N PHE A 205 6.67 -8.32 15.10
CA PHE A 205 5.97 -8.85 13.92
C PHE A 205 5.34 -10.24 14.18
N LEU A 206 5.18 -10.64 15.44
CA LEU A 206 4.63 -11.92 15.89
C LEU A 206 3.13 -11.84 16.21
N TRP A 207 2.47 -10.69 15.98
CA TRP A 207 1.02 -10.59 16.16
C TRP A 207 0.27 -11.36 15.08
N THR A 208 -0.28 -12.51 15.44
CA THR A 208 -1.06 -13.39 14.54
C THR A 208 -2.51 -13.47 15.01
N PRO A 209 -3.34 -12.45 14.75
CA PRO A 209 -4.76 -12.50 15.10
C PRO A 209 -5.49 -13.62 14.34
N PRO A 210 -6.58 -14.16 14.90
CA PRO A 210 -7.38 -15.15 14.20
C PRO A 210 -7.98 -14.55 12.92
N VAL A 211 -7.85 -15.28 11.82
CA VAL A 211 -8.47 -14.93 10.53
C VAL A 211 -9.93 -15.38 10.53
N LEU A 212 -10.84 -14.48 10.16
CA LEU A 212 -12.28 -14.77 10.16
C LEU A 212 -12.68 -15.70 9.01
N PRO A 213 -13.79 -16.46 9.14
CA PRO A 213 -14.16 -17.55 8.21
C PRO A 213 -14.13 -17.21 6.72
N PHE A 214 -14.64 -16.03 6.34
CA PHE A 214 -14.63 -15.56 4.94
C PHE A 214 -13.21 -15.43 4.39
N PHE A 215 -12.27 -15.00 5.23
CA PHE A 215 -10.90 -14.68 4.84
C PHE A 215 -9.90 -15.82 5.11
N LEU A 216 -10.33 -17.02 5.51
CA LEU A 216 -9.42 -18.13 5.84
C LEU A 216 -8.39 -18.45 4.73
N GLY A 217 -8.74 -18.23 3.46
CA GLY A 217 -7.81 -18.41 2.33
C GLY A 217 -6.61 -17.47 2.33
N PHE A 218 -6.70 -16.32 3.01
CA PHE A 218 -5.63 -15.33 3.13
C PHE A 218 -4.57 -15.71 4.16
N THR A 219 -4.81 -16.74 4.99
CA THR A 219 -3.87 -17.18 6.04
C THR A 219 -2.46 -17.41 5.50
N VAL A 220 -2.34 -18.06 4.35
CA VAL A 220 -1.02 -18.34 3.73
C VAL A 220 -0.32 -17.04 3.32
N TRP A 221 -1.05 -16.09 2.72
CA TRP A 221 -0.49 -14.78 2.36
C TRP A 221 -0.04 -14.01 3.60
N LEU A 222 -0.90 -13.93 4.61
CA LEU A 222 -0.63 -13.18 5.84
C LEU A 222 0.61 -13.72 6.55
N ILE A 223 0.73 -15.05 6.70
CA ILE A 223 1.90 -15.67 7.32
C ILE A 223 3.18 -15.37 6.54
N ASN A 224 3.15 -15.53 5.22
CA ASN A 224 4.36 -15.35 4.41
C ASN A 224 4.78 -13.88 4.29
N LEU A 225 3.83 -12.96 4.14
CA LEU A 225 4.10 -11.51 4.14
C LEU A 225 4.61 -11.04 5.51
N GLN A 226 4.02 -11.57 6.59
CA GLN A 226 4.47 -11.27 7.95
C GLN A 226 5.88 -11.80 8.21
N ARG A 227 6.22 -13.01 7.74
CA ARG A 227 7.58 -13.55 7.81
C ARG A 227 8.58 -12.71 7.02
N ALA A 228 8.21 -12.32 5.79
CA ALA A 228 9.00 -11.41 4.96
C ALA A 228 9.31 -10.09 5.67
N LEU A 229 8.28 -9.43 6.22
CA LEU A 229 8.44 -8.22 7.04
C LEU A 229 9.33 -8.49 8.27
N GLY A 230 9.03 -9.53 9.05
CA GLY A 230 9.74 -9.88 10.27
C GLY A 230 11.24 -10.14 10.05
N TYR A 231 11.58 -10.96 9.05
CA TYR A 231 12.98 -11.23 8.69
C TYR A 231 13.67 -9.98 8.14
N GLY A 232 12.98 -9.18 7.32
CA GLY A 232 13.51 -7.93 6.78
C GLY A 232 13.85 -6.91 7.87
N PHE A 233 12.97 -6.71 8.84
CA PHE A 233 13.22 -5.80 9.96
C PHE A 233 14.25 -6.35 10.96
N PHE A 234 14.30 -7.67 11.15
CA PHE A 234 15.36 -8.31 11.91
C PHE A 234 16.74 -8.06 11.26
N ALA A 235 16.85 -8.30 9.95
CA ALA A 235 18.08 -8.05 9.19
C ALA A 235 18.48 -6.57 9.22
N LEU A 236 17.50 -5.65 9.13
CA LEU A 236 17.75 -4.23 9.28
C LEU A 236 18.35 -3.91 10.66
N ARG A 237 17.78 -4.43 11.75
CA ARG A 237 18.27 -4.21 13.11
C ARG A 237 19.71 -4.69 13.27
N GLU A 238 19.99 -5.92 12.84
CA GLU A 238 21.35 -6.48 12.84
C GLU A 238 22.32 -5.59 12.06
N HIS A 239 21.92 -5.12 10.87
CA HIS A 239 22.74 -4.21 10.08
C HIS A 239 23.08 -2.92 10.83
N TRP A 240 22.12 -2.30 11.52
CA TRP A 240 22.39 -1.11 12.34
C TRP A 240 23.33 -1.40 13.52
N ASP A 241 23.21 -2.57 14.15
CA ASP A 241 24.10 -2.97 15.25
C ASP A 241 25.53 -3.22 14.75
N PHE A 242 25.69 -3.85 13.59
CA PHE A 242 27.01 -4.03 12.96
C PHE A 242 27.62 -2.71 12.48
N LEU A 243 26.84 -1.81 11.87
CA LEU A 243 27.34 -0.49 11.45
C LEU A 243 27.85 0.36 12.62
N ARG A 244 27.28 0.19 13.82
CA ARG A 244 27.77 0.85 15.04
C ARG A 244 29.15 0.34 15.47
N LEU A 245 29.47 -0.91 15.14
CA LEU A 245 30.72 -1.59 15.50
C LEU A 245 31.80 -1.45 14.41
N ASP A 246 31.42 -1.47 13.13
CA ASP A 246 32.31 -1.30 11.98
C ASP A 246 31.64 -0.44 10.89
N LYS A 247 32.20 0.74 10.63
CA LYS A 247 31.69 1.69 9.64
C LYS A 247 31.90 1.24 8.18
N GLN A 248 32.67 0.18 7.94
CA GLN A 248 32.88 -0.39 6.60
C GLN A 248 31.94 -1.56 6.28
N PHE A 249 30.95 -1.83 7.14
CA PHE A 249 30.01 -2.92 6.93
C PHE A 249 29.18 -2.76 5.65
N LYS A 250 28.83 -3.88 5.02
CA LYS A 250 28.11 -3.96 3.75
C LYS A 250 26.84 -3.12 3.78
N SER A 251 26.57 -2.37 2.71
CA SER A 251 25.35 -1.58 2.54
C SER A 251 24.09 -2.45 2.60
N PHE A 252 23.05 -1.95 3.27
CA PHE A 252 21.72 -2.57 3.33
C PHE A 252 20.75 -1.88 2.38
N ASP A 253 20.04 -2.67 1.57
CA ASP A 253 18.98 -2.17 0.71
C ASP A 253 17.71 -1.92 1.52
N GLN A 254 17.53 -0.66 1.91
CA GLN A 254 16.34 -0.23 2.63
C GLN A 254 15.08 -0.24 1.77
N ASP A 255 15.15 -0.27 0.43
CA ASP A 255 13.96 -0.27 -0.42
C ASP A 255 13.28 -1.64 -0.44
N THR A 256 14.05 -2.72 -0.32
CA THR A 256 13.54 -4.09 -0.35
C THR A 256 13.64 -4.81 1.00
N LEU A 257 14.16 -4.15 2.04
CA LEU A 257 14.66 -4.81 3.25
C LEU A 257 15.59 -5.96 2.89
N ASP A 258 16.65 -5.72 2.12
CA ASP A 258 17.60 -6.74 1.63
C ASP A 258 16.92 -7.93 0.92
N ASN A 259 15.95 -7.64 0.04
CA ASN A 259 15.09 -8.56 -0.73
C ASN A 259 14.04 -9.33 0.09
N TYR A 260 13.98 -9.16 1.41
CA TYR A 260 12.93 -9.81 2.22
C TYR A 260 11.54 -9.29 1.86
N LEU A 261 11.41 -8.03 1.43
CA LEU A 261 10.16 -7.41 0.99
C LEU A 261 10.35 -6.63 -0.33
N SER A 262 10.59 -7.38 -1.42
CA SER A 262 10.58 -6.86 -2.79
C SER A 262 9.24 -7.15 -3.49
N TYR A 263 9.04 -6.56 -4.69
CA TYR A 263 7.88 -6.91 -5.50
C TYR A 263 7.91 -8.37 -5.93
N GLU A 264 9.08 -8.93 -6.25
CA GLU A 264 9.26 -10.34 -6.56
C GLU A 264 8.75 -11.20 -5.39
N THR A 265 9.18 -10.90 -4.17
CA THR A 265 8.72 -11.62 -2.97
C THR A 265 7.21 -11.53 -2.80
N VAL A 266 6.62 -10.33 -2.90
CA VAL A 266 5.17 -10.15 -2.74
C VAL A 266 4.37 -10.84 -3.85
N VAL A 267 4.80 -10.72 -5.11
CA VAL A 267 4.17 -11.40 -6.26
C VAL A 267 4.26 -12.91 -6.11
N SER A 268 5.42 -13.44 -5.73
CA SER A 268 5.61 -14.85 -5.45
C SER A 268 4.70 -15.38 -4.34
N ILE A 269 4.43 -14.58 -3.30
CA ILE A 269 3.49 -14.96 -2.24
C ILE A 269 2.03 -14.89 -2.75
N MET A 270 1.68 -13.86 -3.53
CA MET A 270 0.29 -13.53 -3.86
C MET A 270 -0.21 -14.07 -5.19
N HIS A 271 0.63 -14.64 -6.06
CA HIS A 271 0.20 -15.14 -7.37
C HIS A 271 -0.74 -16.36 -7.29
N ARG A 272 -0.80 -17.05 -6.14
CA ARG A 272 -1.72 -18.17 -5.90
C ARG A 272 -2.60 -17.88 -4.70
N PHE A 273 -3.87 -18.24 -4.80
CA PHE A 273 -4.82 -18.15 -3.70
C PHE A 273 -5.46 -19.53 -3.49
N ARG A 274 -5.13 -20.16 -2.35
CA ARG A 274 -5.37 -21.59 -2.13
C ARG A 274 -4.69 -22.41 -3.25
N GLU A 275 -5.40 -23.35 -3.85
CA GLU A 275 -4.88 -24.19 -4.93
C GLU A 275 -4.93 -23.53 -6.31
N GLU A 276 -5.45 -22.31 -6.42
CA GLU A 276 -5.72 -21.66 -7.70
C GLU A 276 -4.70 -20.56 -8.01
N GLU A 277 -4.24 -20.49 -9.26
CA GLU A 277 -3.47 -19.36 -9.76
C GLU A 277 -4.38 -18.15 -9.98
N LEU A 278 -3.95 -17.00 -9.48
CA LEU A 278 -4.55 -15.71 -9.78
C LEU A 278 -4.00 -15.17 -11.10
N LYS A 279 -4.75 -14.24 -11.68
CA LYS A 279 -4.39 -13.66 -12.97
C LYS A 279 -3.22 -12.68 -12.82
N THR A 280 -2.06 -13.12 -13.28
CA THR A 280 -0.87 -12.29 -13.50
C THR A 280 -1.04 -11.50 -14.81
N ARG A 281 -0.84 -10.19 -14.75
CA ARG A 281 -1.10 -9.22 -15.81
C ARG A 281 0.18 -8.78 -16.52
N GLY A 282 1.22 -8.46 -15.76
CA GLY A 282 2.54 -8.08 -16.29
C GLY A 282 3.29 -9.28 -16.85
N SER A 283 3.78 -9.19 -18.08
CA SER A 283 4.56 -10.26 -18.72
C SER A 283 5.90 -10.48 -18.00
N GLU A 284 6.45 -9.46 -17.34
CA GLU A 284 7.70 -9.55 -16.60
C GLU A 284 7.67 -10.60 -15.47
N TRP A 285 6.48 -10.89 -14.95
CA TRP A 285 6.30 -11.85 -13.86
C TRP A 285 6.39 -13.29 -14.31
N GLN A 286 6.17 -13.58 -15.60
CA GLN A 286 6.15 -14.96 -16.10
C GLN A 286 7.49 -15.65 -15.87
N GLU A 287 8.61 -14.96 -16.10
CA GLU A 287 9.94 -15.52 -15.84
C GLU A 287 10.27 -15.62 -14.36
N ILE A 288 9.76 -14.70 -13.54
CA ILE A 288 10.03 -14.64 -12.10
C ILE A 288 9.29 -15.76 -11.37
N LEU A 289 8.04 -16.01 -11.74
CA LEU A 289 7.20 -17.05 -11.14
C LEU A 289 7.66 -18.48 -11.52
N LEU A 290 8.45 -18.63 -12.59
CA LEU A 290 9.08 -19.90 -12.96
C LEU A 290 10.34 -20.23 -12.13
N ARG A 291 10.87 -19.27 -11.36
CA ARG A 291 12.06 -19.49 -10.53
C ARG A 291 11.66 -20.22 -9.24
N PRO A 292 12.56 -21.06 -8.69
CA PRO A 292 12.36 -21.64 -7.36
C PRO A 292 12.14 -20.53 -6.35
N GLN A 293 11.06 -20.62 -5.56
CA GLN A 293 10.71 -19.55 -4.64
C GLN A 293 11.64 -19.59 -3.42
N PRO A 294 12.20 -18.44 -2.98
CA PRO A 294 13.14 -18.42 -1.86
C PRO A 294 12.53 -18.95 -0.54
N PHE A 295 11.20 -18.95 -0.43
CA PHE A 295 10.47 -19.41 0.76
C PHE A 295 9.90 -20.83 0.65
N GLU A 296 10.14 -21.57 -0.45
CA GLU A 296 9.79 -23.00 -0.54
C GLU A 296 10.78 -23.92 0.22
N LEU A 297 11.82 -23.33 0.84
CA LEU A 297 12.88 -24.04 1.57
C LEU A 297 12.91 -23.74 3.09
N LEU A 298 11.84 -23.17 3.67
CA LEU A 298 11.70 -22.93 5.11
C LEU A 298 10.40 -23.49 5.70
#